data_AF-A0A7T5EMF2-F1
#
_entry.id   AF-A0A7T5EMF2-F1
#
_cell.length_a   1.000
_cell.length_b   1.000
_cell.length_c   1.000
_cell.angle_alpha   90.00
_cell.angle_beta   90.00
_cell.angle_gamma   90.00
#
_symmetry.space_group_name_H-M   'P 1'
#
loop_
_entity.id
_entity.type
_entity.pdbx_description
1 polymer ?
#
loop_
_entity_poly.entity_id
_entity_poly.type
_entity_poly.pdbx_seq_one_letter_code
_entity_poly.pdbx_strand_id
1 'polypeptide(L)'
;MRLDELQFILDDHAYKRYCQRVEPVTREALLSLIGEQLQPGYYRQKGYLQLDGVWWRYSVTDAVITMHTCYGRHHIDLPAAIRWAKQHRDRIVLGDLYGD
;
A
#
# COMPACT_ATOMS: atom_id res chain seq x y z
N MET A 1 -3.30 2.96 -21.29
CA MET A 1 -4.37 2.55 -20.35
C MET A 1 -4.85 3.81 -19.67
N ARG A 2 -6.12 4.17 -19.85
CA ARG A 2 -6.70 5.31 -19.12
C ARG A 2 -6.96 4.88 -17.67
N LEU A 3 -6.82 5.81 -16.71
CA LEU A 3 -7.04 5.48 -15.30
C LEU A 3 -8.49 5.07 -15.03
N ASP A 4 -9.40 5.65 -15.79
CA ASP A 4 -10.84 5.45 -15.81
C ASP A 4 -11.26 4.02 -16.20
N GLU A 5 -10.33 3.18 -16.69
CA GLU A 5 -10.56 1.77 -17.02
C GLU A 5 -9.98 0.80 -15.96
N LEU A 6 -9.29 1.31 -14.94
CA LEU A 6 -8.66 0.48 -13.91
C LEU A 6 -9.66 0.05 -12.85
N GLN A 7 -9.77 -1.27 -12.66
CA GLN A 7 -10.53 -1.82 -11.55
C GLN A 7 -9.65 -1.98 -10.32
N PHE A 8 -10.18 -1.62 -9.14
CA PHE A 8 -9.48 -1.76 -7.87
C PHE A 8 -10.09 -2.86 -7.03
N ILE A 9 -9.25 -3.79 -6.59
CA ILE A 9 -9.60 -4.79 -5.59
C ILE A 9 -8.78 -4.48 -4.34
N LEU A 10 -9.48 -4.18 -3.26
CA LEU A 10 -8.88 -4.11 -1.94
C LEU A 10 -9.12 -5.43 -1.24
N ASP A 11 -8.07 -6.14 -0.83
CA ASP A 11 -8.22 -7.35 -0.04
C ASP A 11 -8.67 -7.00 1.38
N ASP A 12 -9.45 -7.88 2.04
CA ASP A 12 -9.87 -7.66 3.43
C ASP A 12 -8.69 -7.50 4.38
N HIS A 13 -7.60 -8.22 4.12
CA HIS A 13 -6.36 -8.07 4.87
C HIS A 13 -5.80 -6.65 4.73
N ALA A 14 -5.74 -6.13 3.51
CA ALA A 14 -5.24 -4.79 3.24
C ALA A 14 -6.11 -3.71 3.90
N TYR A 15 -7.44 -3.84 3.81
CA TYR A 15 -8.39 -2.95 4.46
C TYR A 15 -8.20 -2.94 5.98
N LYS A 16 -8.20 -4.11 6.63
CA LYS A 16 -7.99 -4.23 8.08
C LYS A 16 -6.65 -3.62 8.51
N ARG A 17 -5.58 -3.83 7.74
CA ARG A 17 -4.27 -3.24 8.04
C ARG A 17 -4.26 -1.73 7.88
N TYR A 18 -4.97 -1.17 6.90
CA TYR A 18 -5.11 0.28 6.78
C TYR A 18 -5.79 0.87 8.01
N CYS A 19 -6.96 0.32 8.40
CA CYS A 19 -7.69 0.81 9.56
C CYS A 19 -6.89 0.69 10.87
N GLN A 20 -6.01 -0.31 10.97
CA GLN A 20 -5.13 -0.49 12.13
C GLN A 20 -3.92 0.46 12.16
N ARG A 21 -3.42 0.90 11.01
CA ARG A 21 -2.09 1.54 10.88
C ARG A 21 -2.11 2.97 10.35
N VAL A 22 -3.24 3.40 9.81
CA VAL A 22 -3.40 4.73 9.21
C VAL A 22 -4.55 5.43 9.90
N GLU A 23 -5.78 5.00 9.63
CA GLU A 23 -6.98 5.57 10.24
C GLU A 23 -8.22 4.70 9.97
N PRO A 24 -9.22 4.69 10.87
CA PRO A 24 -10.51 4.05 10.61
C PRO A 24 -11.28 4.80 9.50
N VAL A 25 -11.62 4.10 8.43
CA VAL A 25 -12.38 4.63 7.29
C VAL A 25 -13.26 3.54 6.70
N THR A 26 -14.31 3.89 5.96
CA THR A 26 -15.09 2.90 5.23
C THR A 26 -14.30 2.37 4.02
N ARG A 27 -14.61 1.14 3.62
CA ARG A 27 -13.99 0.51 2.43
C ARG A 27 -14.20 1.32 1.15
N GLU A 28 -15.39 1.88 0.98
CA GLU A 28 -15.76 2.72 -0.17
C GLU A 28 -14.93 4.00 -0.20
N ALA A 29 -14.85 4.72 0.92
CA ALA A 29 -14.05 5.94 1.01
C ALA A 29 -12.56 5.66 0.78
N LEU A 30 -12.04 4.54 1.29
CA LEU A 30 -10.65 4.14 1.03
C LEU A 30 -10.39 3.83 -0.45
N LEU A 31 -11.33 3.18 -1.14
CA LEU A 31 -11.20 2.94 -2.58
C LEU A 31 -11.21 4.25 -3.38
N SER A 32 -12.09 5.19 -3.02
CA SER A 32 -12.09 6.52 -3.63
C SER A 32 -10.77 7.25 -3.41
N LEU A 33 -10.24 7.25 -2.19
CA LEU A 33 -8.93 7.86 -1.86
C LEU A 33 -7.80 7.24 -2.68
N ILE A 34 -7.76 5.91 -2.78
CA ILE A 34 -6.76 5.20 -3.59
C ILE A 34 -6.88 5.61 -5.05
N GLY A 35 -8.10 5.69 -5.59
CA GLY A 35 -8.36 6.11 -6.96
C GLY A 35 -7.91 7.53 -7.27
N GLU A 36 -8.18 8.48 -6.37
CA GLU A 36 -7.76 9.89 -6.52
C GLU A 36 -6.24 10.07 -6.48
N GLN A 37 -5.56 9.30 -5.62
CA GLN A 37 -4.11 9.38 -5.42
C GLN A 37 -3.32 8.70 -6.54
N LEU A 38 -3.95 7.81 -7.30
CA LEU A 38 -3.32 7.08 -8.40
C LEU A 38 -3.28 7.92 -9.67
N GLN A 39 -2.27 8.77 -9.81
CA GLN A 39 -2.01 9.52 -11.04
C GLN A 39 -1.36 8.64 -12.13
N PRO A 40 -1.59 8.90 -13.43
CA PRO A 40 -0.99 8.12 -14.50
C PRO A 40 0.53 8.27 -14.45
N GLY A 41 1.25 7.18 -14.19
CA GLY A 41 2.71 7.16 -14.07
C GLY A 41 3.26 6.82 -12.69
N TYR A 42 2.42 6.72 -11.65
CA TYR A 42 2.84 6.43 -10.27
C TYR A 42 3.23 4.98 -9.95
N TYR A 43 3.55 4.18 -10.96
CA TYR A 43 3.85 2.76 -10.75
C TYR A 43 5.34 2.51 -10.85
N ARG A 44 6.00 2.35 -9.69
CA ARG A 44 6.75 1.14 -9.32
C ARG A 44 7.83 1.40 -8.26
N GLN A 45 7.81 0.54 -7.25
CA GLN A 45 8.92 -0.39 -7.06
C GLN A 45 8.39 -1.81 -6.85
N LYS A 46 8.68 -2.76 -7.76
CA LYS A 46 8.63 -4.22 -7.50
C LYS A 46 7.39 -4.75 -6.73
N GLY A 47 6.19 -4.27 -7.07
CA GLY A 47 4.92 -4.62 -6.41
C GLY A 47 4.64 -3.89 -5.09
N TYR A 48 5.30 -2.76 -4.87
CA TYR A 48 5.02 -1.81 -3.81
C TYR A 48 4.64 -0.46 -4.39
N LEU A 49 3.68 0.18 -3.74
CA LEU A 49 3.11 1.46 -4.12
C LEU A 49 3.07 2.35 -2.88
N GLN A 50 3.46 3.62 -3.02
CA GLN A 50 3.31 4.61 -1.98
C GLN A 50 2.26 5.63 -2.42
N LEU A 51 1.19 5.75 -1.64
CA LEU A 51 0.10 6.68 -1.88
C LEU A 51 -0.06 7.55 -0.62
N ASP A 52 0.10 8.86 -0.76
CA ASP A 52 0.04 9.82 0.37
C ASP A 52 0.88 9.38 1.59
N GLY A 53 2.12 8.95 1.35
CA GLY A 53 3.02 8.45 2.38
C GLY A 53 2.69 7.06 2.94
N VAL A 54 1.54 6.47 2.58
CA VAL A 54 1.11 5.11 2.95
C VAL A 54 1.72 4.10 1.98
N TRP A 55 2.39 3.09 2.53
CA TRP A 55 2.95 2.01 1.74
C TRP A 55 1.98 0.84 1.57
N TRP A 56 1.89 0.33 0.35
CA TRP A 56 1.03 -0.76 -0.05
C TRP A 56 1.81 -1.85 -0.76
N ARG A 57 1.45 -3.11 -0.51
CA ARG A 57 1.75 -4.24 -1.39
C ARG A 57 0.63 -4.35 -2.41
N TYR A 58 0.98 -4.34 -3.68
CA TYR A 58 0.00 -4.48 -4.75
C TYR A 58 0.48 -5.41 -5.86
N SER A 59 -0.47 -5.88 -6.67
CA SER A 59 -0.22 -6.52 -7.95
C SER A 59 -1.08 -5.87 -9.02
N VAL A 60 -0.66 -6.02 -10.28
CA VAL A 60 -1.44 -5.60 -11.45
C VAL A 60 -1.58 -6.81 -12.34
N THR A 61 -2.81 -7.18 -12.65
CA THR A 61 -3.15 -8.24 -13.60
C THR A 61 -4.12 -7.65 -14.60
N ASP A 62 -3.75 -7.65 -15.88
CA ASP A 62 -4.49 -6.96 -16.95
C ASP A 62 -4.74 -5.48 -16.61
N ALA A 63 -6.01 -5.12 -16.34
CA ALA A 63 -6.45 -3.78 -15.93
C ALA A 63 -6.94 -3.73 -14.47
N VAL A 64 -6.57 -4.72 -13.66
CA VAL A 64 -7.00 -4.84 -12.26
C VAL A 64 -5.80 -4.60 -11.33
N ILE A 65 -5.95 -3.64 -10.44
CA ILE A 65 -4.99 -3.35 -9.37
C ILE A 65 -5.52 -3.98 -8.09
N THR A 66 -4.77 -4.96 -7.56
CA THR A 66 -5.12 -5.64 -6.33
C THR A 66 -4.19 -5.20 -5.21
N MET A 67 -4.78 -4.64 -4.15
CA MET A 67 -4.10 -4.17 -2.95
C MET A 67 -4.13 -5.29 -1.90
N HIS A 68 -2.98 -5.91 -1.67
CA HIS A 68 -2.86 -7.10 -0.82
C HIS A 68 -2.55 -6.80 0.65
N THR A 69 -1.82 -5.71 0.92
CA THR A 69 -1.44 -5.33 2.29
C THR A 69 -1.18 -3.84 2.37
N CYS A 70 -1.63 -3.22 3.46
CA CYS A 70 -1.21 -1.88 3.87
C CYS A 70 -0.13 -2.01 4.94
N TYR A 71 1.00 -1.32 4.76
CA TYR A 71 2.07 -1.25 5.74
C TYR A 71 1.99 -0.03 6.65
N GLY A 72 1.15 0.96 6.32
CA GLY A 72 1.00 2.19 7.10
C GLY A 72 1.84 3.35 6.52
N ARG A 73 1.77 4.50 7.19
CA ARG A 73 2.54 5.70 6.84
C ARG A 73 3.99 5.55 7.29
N HIS A 74 4.93 5.58 6.36
CA HIS A 74 6.35 5.56 6.70
C HIS A 74 7.21 6.33 5.69
N HIS A 75 8.24 6.98 6.21
CA HIS A 75 9.27 7.66 5.40
C HIS A 75 10.37 6.71 4.90
N ILE A 76 10.41 5.47 5.39
CA ILE A 76 11.39 4.48 4.94
C ILE A 76 11.10 4.02 3.50
N ASP A 77 12.14 3.75 2.72
CA ASP A 77 12.01 2.99 1.47
C ASP A 77 11.71 1.53 1.85
N LEU A 78 10.42 1.23 1.98
CA LEU A 78 9.94 -0.08 2.39
C LEU A 78 10.38 -1.20 1.43
N PRO A 79 10.32 -1.04 0.10
CA PRO A 79 10.91 -2.00 -0.83
C PRO A 79 12.38 -2.31 -0.56
N ALA A 80 13.21 -1.30 -0.29
CA ALA A 80 14.63 -1.50 0.02
C ALA A 80 14.81 -2.19 1.36
N ALA A 81 14.08 -1.77 2.39
CA ALA A 81 14.11 -2.38 3.71
C ALA A 81 13.75 -3.88 3.64
N ILE A 82 12.66 -4.25 2.96
CA ILE A 82 12.23 -5.64 2.82
C ILE A 82 13.28 -6.47 2.07
N ARG A 83 13.91 -5.92 1.03
CA ARG A 83 15.01 -6.60 0.32
C ARG A 83 16.19 -6.86 1.26
N TRP A 84 16.61 -5.86 2.02
CA TRP A 84 17.73 -5.98 2.95
C TRP A 84 17.44 -7.03 4.04
N ALA A 85 16.24 -6.98 4.64
CA ALA A 85 15.83 -7.92 5.68
C ALA A 85 15.82 -9.37 5.15
N LYS A 86 15.33 -9.59 3.93
CA LYS A 86 15.37 -10.90 3.28
C LYS A 86 16.80 -11.41 3.07
N GLN A 87 17.73 -10.53 2.66
CA GLN A 87 19.12 -10.90 2.43
C GLN A 87 19.85 -11.26 3.72
N HIS A 88 19.55 -10.58 4.82
CA HIS A 88 20.25 -10.73 6.10
C HIS A 88 19.50 -11.62 7.11
N ARG A 89 18.36 -12.21 6.71
CA ARG A 89 17.44 -12.95 7.60
C ARG A 89 16.97 -12.11 8.80
N ASP A 90 16.85 -10.80 8.59
CA ASP A 90 16.39 -9.88 9.61
C ASP A 90 14.86 -9.70 9.56
N ARG A 91 14.29 -9.12 10.62
CA ARG A 91 12.86 -8.83 10.74
C ARG A 91 12.63 -7.32 10.78
N ILE A 92 11.74 -6.85 9.93
CA ILE A 92 11.29 -5.46 9.97
C ILE A 92 10.12 -5.38 10.93
N VAL A 93 10.31 -4.65 12.01
CA VAL A 93 9.23 -4.28 12.92
C VAL A 93 8.56 -3.03 12.36
N LEU A 94 7.35 -3.21 11.85
CA LEU A 94 6.47 -2.12 11.42
C LEU A 94 5.46 -1.93 12.55
N GLY A 95 5.80 -1.04 13.49
CA GLY A 95 5.04 -0.81 14.72
C GLY A 95 5.19 0.64 15.20
N ASP A 96 4.15 1.09 15.93
CA ASP A 96 3.79 2.49 16.15
C ASP A 96 4.90 3.37 16.74
N LEU A 97 5.20 4.47 16.05
CA LEU A 97 5.95 5.61 16.59
C LEU A 97 5.03 6.62 17.30
N TYR A 98 3.88 6.18 17.82
CA TYR A 98 3.13 6.93 18.81
C TYR A 98 3.05 6.07 20.08
N GLY A 99 4.17 6.04 20.80
CA GLY A 99 4.08 6.00 22.25
C GLY A 99 3.83 7.43 22.70
N ASP A 100 2.60 7.70 23.12
CA ASP A 100 2.35 8.68 24.19
C ASP A 100 2.24 7.90 25.51
#